data_AF-A0A1F3SY91-F1
#
_entry.id   AF-A0A1F3SY91-F1
#
_cell.length_a   1.000
_cell.length_b   1.000
_cell.length_c   1.000
_cell.angle_alpha   90.00
_cell.angle_beta   90.00
_cell.angle_gamma   90.00
#
_symmetry.space_group_name_H-M   'P 1'
#
loop_
_entity.id
_entity.type
_entity.pdbx_description
1 polymer ?
#
loop_
_entity_poly.entity_id
_entity_poly.type
_entity_poly.pdbx_seq_one_letter_code
_entity_poly.pdbx_strand_id
1 'polypeptide(L)'
;MTVNSVANPENVPWQALSKNGITIEYQHPDERLISDLLQQVVAGEHAVTEFFGSPFPKSYKVRIFSSRAEMDDFWSRTVERPVASANCWMIASATAELLYILSPRIWLTEACANNPDRESIQNTINHELVHVYHAQLNPNKLWNMKGRTWFIEGLAVHASKQLTARNWTSLKNIANSDARPKGLGDFWGATKKNSYSLSGSLIEYIDKTFGRDVIVQMLSKTTKEELLDAIGVSEASLIQGWQSYVMRRPDAQ
;
A
#
# COMPACT_ATOMS: atom_id res chain seq x y z
N MET A 1 13.48 11.15 -46.63
CA MET A 1 12.81 10.67 -45.41
C MET A 1 13.77 10.84 -44.26
N THR A 2 13.59 11.88 -43.46
CA THR A 2 14.36 12.12 -42.25
C THR A 2 13.85 11.18 -41.16
N VAL A 3 14.72 10.25 -40.75
CA VAL A 3 14.48 9.41 -39.57
C VAL A 3 14.67 10.31 -38.36
N ASN A 4 13.57 10.69 -37.71
CA ASN A 4 13.64 11.34 -36.41
C ASN A 4 14.22 10.32 -35.42
N SER A 5 15.46 10.54 -34.97
CA SER A 5 16.01 9.81 -33.85
C SER A 5 15.17 10.14 -32.61
N VAL A 6 14.39 9.16 -32.14
CA VAL A 6 13.76 9.24 -30.82
C VAL A 6 14.89 9.40 -29.81
N ALA A 7 14.89 10.51 -29.07
CA ALA A 7 15.88 10.76 -28.04
C ALA A 7 15.93 9.55 -27.10
N ASN A 8 17.14 9.03 -26.84
CA ASN A 8 17.33 7.96 -25.87
C ASN A 8 16.82 8.46 -24.50
N PRO A 9 15.78 7.84 -23.90
CA PRO A 9 15.17 8.33 -22.66
C PRO A 9 16.11 8.31 -21.44
N GLU A 10 17.31 7.76 -21.57
CA GLU A 10 18.27 7.52 -20.48
C GLU A 10 18.97 8.77 -19.90
N ASN A 11 18.67 10.00 -20.33
CA ASN A 11 19.40 11.20 -19.91
C ASN A 11 18.54 12.39 -19.44
N VAL A 12 17.28 12.18 -19.04
CA VAL A 12 16.51 13.27 -18.42
C VAL A 12 17.00 13.45 -16.97
N PRO A 13 17.58 14.62 -16.60
CA PRO A 13 18.12 14.82 -15.27
C PRO A 13 16.99 14.81 -14.23
N TRP A 14 17.25 14.13 -13.12
CA TRP A 14 16.41 14.19 -11.93
C TRP A 14 16.49 15.58 -11.29
N GLN A 15 15.34 16.12 -10.95
CA GLN A 15 15.16 17.31 -10.12
C GLN A 15 14.67 16.89 -8.74
N ALA A 16 14.79 17.79 -7.75
CA ALA A 16 14.31 17.54 -6.41
C ALA A 16 13.60 18.77 -5.83
N LEU A 17 12.45 18.55 -5.20
CA LEU A 17 11.74 19.56 -4.40
C LEU A 17 11.60 19.03 -2.97
N SER A 18 11.94 19.85 -1.98
CA SER A 18 11.85 19.47 -0.56
C SER A 18 10.94 20.41 0.22
N LYS A 19 10.14 19.85 1.14
CA LYS A 19 9.30 20.59 2.10
C LYS A 19 9.14 19.76 3.37
N ASN A 20 9.29 20.38 4.53
CA ASN A 20 9.14 19.74 5.84
C ASN A 20 9.96 18.46 6.01
N GLY A 21 11.18 18.42 5.46
CA GLY A 21 12.06 17.24 5.55
C GLY A 21 11.74 16.10 4.56
N ILE A 22 10.67 16.23 3.77
CA ILE A 22 10.34 15.30 2.68
C ILE A 22 10.93 15.81 1.38
N THR A 23 11.59 14.93 0.62
CA THR A 23 12.11 15.20 -0.73
C THR A 23 11.37 14.38 -1.77
N ILE A 24 10.82 15.05 -2.79
CA ILE A 24 10.33 14.43 -4.02
C ILE A 24 11.37 14.60 -5.12
N GLU A 25 11.82 13.47 -5.69
CA GLU A 25 12.66 13.40 -6.89
C GLU A 25 11.76 13.16 -8.12
N TYR A 26 11.96 13.93 -9.18
CA TYR A 26 11.12 13.89 -10.38
C TYR A 26 11.89 14.30 -11.65
N GLN A 27 11.29 14.10 -12.83
CA GLN A 27 11.82 14.57 -14.11
C GLN A 27 10.94 15.68 -14.70
N HIS A 28 11.51 16.49 -15.61
CA HIS A 28 10.85 17.68 -16.18
C HIS A 28 9.40 17.47 -16.69
N PRO A 29 9.03 16.34 -17.32
CA PRO A 29 7.63 16.11 -17.74
C PRO A 29 6.60 16.18 -16.61
N ASP A 30 7.02 15.97 -15.36
CA ASP A 30 6.13 15.91 -14.19
C ASP A 30 6.17 17.18 -13.33
N GLU A 31 6.98 18.18 -13.70
CA GLU A 31 7.22 19.41 -12.93
C GLU A 31 5.93 20.11 -12.49
N ARG A 32 4.92 20.14 -13.37
CA ARG A 32 3.62 20.78 -13.09
C ARG A 32 2.80 20.09 -12.00
N LEU A 33 3.09 18.82 -11.68
CA LEU A 33 2.36 18.03 -10.69
C LEU A 33 3.02 18.07 -9.31
N ILE A 34 4.32 18.38 -9.23
CA ILE A 34 5.13 18.11 -8.03
C ILE A 34 4.69 18.91 -6.82
N SER A 35 4.30 20.17 -7.00
CA SER A 35 3.82 20.99 -5.87
C SER A 35 2.58 20.38 -5.22
N ASP A 36 1.66 19.84 -6.02
CA ASP A 36 0.45 19.18 -5.51
C ASP A 36 0.75 17.80 -4.91
N LEU A 37 1.58 17.00 -5.59
CA LEU A 37 2.03 15.71 -5.05
C LEU A 37 2.77 15.88 -3.71
N LEU A 38 3.58 16.91 -3.56
CA LEU A 38 4.25 17.21 -2.30
C LEU A 38 3.28 17.54 -1.18
N GLN A 39 2.19 18.26 -1.48
CA GLN A 39 1.13 18.50 -0.50
C GLN A 39 0.41 17.20 -0.12
N GLN A 40 0.13 16.33 -1.09
CA GLN A 40 -0.52 15.04 -0.82
C GLN A 40 0.38 14.09 -0.01
N VAL A 41 1.69 14.08 -0.28
CA VAL A 41 2.67 13.30 0.51
C VAL A 41 2.76 13.83 1.94
N VAL A 42 2.84 15.15 2.15
CA VAL A 42 2.83 15.74 3.50
C VAL A 42 1.54 15.41 4.24
N ALA A 43 0.38 15.50 3.56
CA ALA A 43 -0.91 15.13 4.15
C ALA A 43 -0.98 13.64 4.50
N GLY A 44 -0.41 12.78 3.65
CA GLY A 44 -0.33 11.35 3.91
C GLY A 44 0.59 11.00 5.08
N GLU A 45 1.74 11.66 5.21
CA GLU A 45 2.63 11.49 6.36
C GLU A 45 1.92 11.85 7.67
N HIS A 46 1.17 12.96 7.67
CA HIS A 46 0.33 13.35 8.81
C HIS A 46 -0.74 12.30 9.12
N ALA A 47 -1.46 11.81 8.11
CA ALA A 47 -2.51 10.80 8.30
C ALA A 47 -1.96 9.47 8.86
N VAL A 48 -0.80 9.03 8.40
CA VAL A 48 -0.12 7.83 8.91
C VAL A 48 0.38 8.05 10.35
N THR A 49 0.97 9.22 10.63
CA THR A 49 1.41 9.60 11.98
C THR A 49 0.24 9.64 12.96
N GLU A 50 -0.89 10.23 12.56
CA GLU A 50 -2.12 10.27 13.36
C GLU A 50 -2.66 8.85 13.61
N PHE A 51 -2.63 7.98 12.59
CA PHE A 51 -3.07 6.60 12.73
C PHE A 51 -2.21 5.80 13.73
N PHE A 52 -0.89 5.91 13.66
CA PHE A 52 0.01 5.15 14.56
C PHE A 52 0.34 5.88 15.87
N GLY A 53 -0.11 7.12 16.04
CA GLY A 53 0.17 7.94 17.23
C GLY A 53 1.64 8.31 17.42
N SER A 54 2.47 8.12 16.39
CA SER A 54 3.92 8.39 16.43
C SER A 54 4.46 8.75 15.04
N PRO A 55 5.48 9.62 14.96
CA PRO A 55 6.06 10.06 13.69
C PRO A 55 6.85 8.94 13.02
N PHE A 56 7.14 9.10 11.73
CA PHE A 56 8.04 8.20 11.01
C PHE A 56 9.41 8.10 11.72
N PRO A 57 9.91 6.90 12.03
CA PRO A 57 11.20 6.73 12.70
C PRO A 57 12.39 7.30 11.94
N LYS A 58 12.32 7.34 10.60
CA LYS A 58 13.40 7.81 9.72
C LYS A 58 12.84 8.62 8.56
N SER A 59 13.67 9.53 8.04
CA SER A 59 13.38 10.21 6.77
C SER A 59 13.31 9.20 5.62
N TYR A 60 12.45 9.48 4.66
CA TYR A 60 12.34 8.76 3.40
C TYR A 60 12.27 9.74 2.24
N LYS A 61 12.46 9.23 1.02
CA LYS A 61 12.29 9.99 -0.21
C LYS A 61 11.06 9.52 -0.97
N VAL A 62 10.60 10.34 -1.89
CA VAL A 62 9.60 9.97 -2.89
C VAL A 62 10.21 10.13 -4.27
N ARG A 63 9.99 9.17 -5.15
CA ARG A 63 10.45 9.24 -6.55
C ARG A 63 9.28 9.06 -7.50
N ILE A 64 9.11 10.05 -8.39
CA ILE A 64 8.10 10.04 -9.45
C ILE A 64 8.74 9.58 -10.76
N PHE A 65 8.33 8.43 -11.26
CA PHE A 65 8.79 7.91 -12.55
C PHE A 65 7.95 8.47 -13.69
N SER A 66 8.60 8.99 -14.72
CA SER A 66 7.90 9.69 -15.80
C SER A 66 7.30 8.74 -16.85
N SER A 67 7.69 7.45 -16.78
CA SER A 67 7.20 6.33 -17.60
C SER A 67 7.21 5.00 -16.83
N ARG A 68 6.38 4.05 -17.26
CA ARG A 68 6.36 2.65 -16.79
C ARG A 68 7.67 1.95 -17.08
N ALA A 69 8.24 2.17 -18.27
CA ALA A 69 9.50 1.55 -18.66
C ALA A 69 10.64 1.93 -17.71
N GLU A 70 10.72 3.21 -17.30
CA GLU A 70 11.72 3.68 -16.34
C GLU A 70 11.51 3.07 -14.94
N MET A 71 10.25 2.97 -14.49
CA MET A 71 9.91 2.34 -13.21
C MET A 71 10.26 0.85 -13.19
N ASP A 72 9.92 0.13 -14.26
CA ASP A 72 10.22 -1.30 -14.42
C ASP A 72 11.73 -1.55 -14.50
N ASP A 73 12.47 -0.74 -15.26
CA ASP A 73 13.94 -0.79 -15.33
C ASP A 73 14.58 -0.51 -13.97
N PHE A 74 14.09 0.49 -13.24
CA PHE A 74 14.52 0.77 -11.88
C PHE A 74 14.26 -0.43 -10.95
N TRP A 75 13.06 -1.00 -10.96
CA TRP A 75 12.73 -2.16 -10.12
C TRP A 75 13.55 -3.39 -10.47
N SER A 76 13.75 -3.68 -11.76
CA SER A 76 14.55 -4.84 -12.19
C SER A 76 15.98 -4.85 -11.64
N ARG A 77 16.52 -3.66 -11.33
CA ARG A 77 17.88 -3.47 -10.79
C ARG A 77 17.94 -3.35 -9.27
N THR A 78 16.83 -2.98 -8.62
CA THR A 78 16.84 -2.57 -7.20
C THR A 78 16.01 -3.47 -6.30
N VAL A 79 15.05 -4.21 -6.83
CA VAL A 79 14.33 -5.22 -6.04
C VAL A 79 15.06 -6.56 -6.09
N GLU A 80 15.28 -7.18 -4.92
CA GLU A 80 16.00 -8.45 -4.80
C GLU A 80 15.35 -9.62 -5.56
N ARG A 81 14.07 -9.48 -5.91
CA ARG A 81 13.38 -10.33 -6.88
C ARG A 81 13.00 -9.49 -8.08
N PRO A 82 13.87 -9.41 -9.11
CA PRO A 82 13.58 -8.68 -10.34
C PRO A 82 12.26 -9.19 -10.91
N VAL A 83 11.24 -8.34 -10.90
CA VAL A 83 10.05 -8.58 -11.70
C VAL A 83 10.39 -8.02 -13.07
N ALA A 84 10.44 -8.88 -14.09
CA ALA A 84 10.81 -8.45 -15.44
C ALA A 84 9.87 -7.36 -16.00
N SER A 85 8.65 -7.27 -15.45
CA SER A 85 7.75 -6.14 -15.60
C SER A 85 6.78 -6.08 -14.41
N ALA A 86 6.48 -4.88 -13.94
CA ALA A 86 5.42 -4.67 -12.97
C ALA A 86 4.06 -5.06 -13.57
N ASN A 87 3.14 -5.59 -12.77
CA ASN A 87 1.76 -5.69 -13.25
C ASN A 87 1.20 -4.28 -13.51
N CYS A 88 0.31 -4.13 -14.49
CA CYS A 88 -0.24 -2.82 -14.88
C CYS A 88 -0.92 -2.04 -13.74
N TRP A 89 -1.34 -2.72 -12.67
CA TRP A 89 -1.99 -2.12 -11.51
C TRP A 89 -0.98 -1.63 -10.45
N MET A 90 0.30 -2.01 -10.54
CA MET A 90 1.36 -1.60 -9.62
C MET A 90 1.85 -0.20 -9.99
N ILE A 91 1.06 0.80 -9.66
CA ILE A 91 1.35 2.23 -9.93
C ILE A 91 2.19 2.89 -8.84
N ALA A 92 2.38 2.22 -7.71
CA ALA A 92 3.24 2.67 -6.63
C ALA A 92 3.78 1.46 -5.86
N SER A 93 4.82 1.68 -5.06
CA SER A 93 5.36 0.70 -4.11
C SER A 93 6.25 1.43 -3.10
N ALA A 94 6.61 0.79 -2.00
CA ALA A 94 7.42 1.39 -0.96
C ALA A 94 8.47 0.44 -0.38
N THR A 95 9.53 1.05 0.14
CA THR A 95 10.55 0.46 1.02
C THR A 95 10.65 1.31 2.28
N ALA A 96 11.52 0.94 3.23
CA ALA A 96 11.71 1.73 4.45
C ALA A 96 12.27 3.14 4.15
N GLU A 97 12.99 3.33 3.05
CA GLU A 97 13.69 4.57 2.72
C GLU A 97 13.11 5.33 1.51
N LEU A 98 12.20 4.70 0.74
CA LEU A 98 11.75 5.24 -0.55
C LEU A 98 10.32 4.81 -0.92
N LEU A 99 9.51 5.79 -1.29
CA LEU A 99 8.21 5.66 -1.95
C LEU A 99 8.37 5.87 -3.47
N TYR A 100 7.97 4.88 -4.26
CA TYR A 100 7.97 4.92 -5.72
C TYR A 100 6.55 5.21 -6.23
N ILE A 101 6.39 6.15 -7.16
CA ILE A 101 5.10 6.45 -7.78
C ILE A 101 5.30 6.58 -9.30
N LEU A 102 4.51 5.85 -10.08
CA LEU A 102 4.33 6.13 -11.50
C LEU A 102 3.63 7.48 -11.62
N SER A 103 4.13 8.40 -12.44
CA SER A 103 3.52 9.72 -12.60
C SER A 103 2.01 9.62 -12.90
N PRO A 104 1.14 10.28 -12.10
CA PRO A 104 -0.30 10.29 -12.36
C PRO A 104 -0.68 10.82 -13.75
N ARG A 105 0.20 11.59 -14.40
CA ARG A 105 0.04 12.06 -15.78
C ARG A 105 -0.22 10.92 -16.78
N ILE A 106 0.34 9.74 -16.52
CA ILE A 106 0.36 8.62 -17.47
C ILE A 106 -0.42 7.39 -16.98
N TRP A 107 -1.16 7.47 -15.87
CA TRP A 107 -1.93 6.33 -15.37
C TRP A 107 -2.96 5.82 -16.39
N LEU A 108 -3.63 6.74 -17.10
CA LEU A 108 -4.63 6.37 -18.11
C LEU A 108 -4.04 5.68 -19.34
N THR A 109 -2.73 5.84 -19.60
CA THR A 109 -2.06 5.32 -20.80
C THR A 109 -1.13 4.16 -20.50
N GLU A 110 -0.57 4.07 -19.29
CA GLU A 110 0.49 3.11 -18.93
C GLU A 110 0.17 2.29 -17.68
N ALA A 111 -1.04 2.43 -17.12
CA ALA A 111 -1.55 1.59 -16.04
C ALA A 111 -2.96 1.09 -16.38
N CYS A 112 -3.38 0.02 -15.70
CA CYS A 112 -4.78 -0.42 -15.70
C CYS A 112 -5.53 0.10 -14.47
N ALA A 113 -4.98 1.15 -13.83
CA ALA A 113 -5.58 1.83 -12.70
C ALA A 113 -6.81 2.66 -13.13
N ASN A 114 -7.58 3.07 -12.14
CA ASN A 114 -8.67 4.03 -12.36
C ASN A 114 -8.12 5.42 -12.72
N ASN A 115 -9.02 6.32 -13.09
CA ASN A 115 -8.70 7.73 -13.37
C ASN A 115 -7.90 8.35 -12.21
N PRO A 116 -6.75 9.00 -12.47
CA PRO A 116 -5.90 9.64 -11.46
C PRO A 116 -6.52 10.95 -10.94
N ASP A 117 -7.68 10.87 -10.29
CA ASP A 117 -8.21 12.02 -9.55
C ASP A 117 -7.45 12.23 -8.22
N ARG A 118 -7.66 13.40 -7.61
CA ARG A 118 -6.96 13.80 -6.39
C ARG A 118 -7.18 12.79 -5.25
N GLU A 119 -8.37 12.24 -5.11
CA GLU A 119 -8.69 11.29 -4.04
C GLU A 119 -7.99 9.95 -4.27
N SER A 120 -8.01 9.44 -5.50
CA SER A 120 -7.32 8.21 -5.87
C SER A 120 -5.80 8.32 -5.68
N ILE A 121 -5.21 9.47 -6.00
CA ILE A 121 -3.78 9.72 -5.78
C ILE A 121 -3.49 9.77 -4.27
N GLN A 122 -4.28 10.52 -3.49
CA GLN A 122 -4.10 10.62 -2.04
C GLN A 122 -4.23 9.25 -1.35
N ASN A 123 -5.22 8.44 -1.76
CA ASN A 123 -5.44 7.10 -1.20
C ASN A 123 -4.27 6.16 -1.54
N THR A 124 -3.69 6.28 -2.73
CA THR A 124 -2.50 5.53 -3.13
C THR A 124 -1.30 5.95 -2.28
N ILE A 125 -1.06 7.25 -2.13
CA ILE A 125 0.02 7.78 -1.30
C ILE A 125 -0.12 7.31 0.15
N ASN A 126 -1.32 7.43 0.74
CA ASN A 126 -1.56 6.99 2.12
C ASN A 126 -1.26 5.50 2.30
N HIS A 127 -1.71 4.67 1.35
CA HIS A 127 -1.47 3.23 1.37
C HIS A 127 0.03 2.92 1.38
N GLU A 128 0.78 3.51 0.47
CA GLU A 128 2.21 3.21 0.37
C GLU A 128 3.03 3.83 1.51
N LEU A 129 2.61 4.96 2.07
CA LEU A 129 3.26 5.53 3.26
C LEU A 129 3.08 4.65 4.50
N VAL A 130 1.99 3.88 4.60
CA VAL A 130 1.86 2.84 5.64
C VAL A 130 2.92 1.76 5.45
N HIS A 131 3.23 1.37 4.22
CA HIS A 131 4.30 0.41 3.93
C HIS A 131 5.69 0.98 4.26
N VAL A 132 5.96 2.25 3.94
CA VAL A 132 7.20 2.93 4.38
C VAL A 132 7.32 2.87 5.91
N TYR A 133 6.28 3.31 6.62
CA TYR A 133 6.25 3.34 8.08
C TYR A 133 6.48 1.95 8.70
N HIS A 134 5.74 0.95 8.20
CA HIS A 134 5.86 -0.43 8.67
C HIS A 134 7.25 -1.01 8.38
N ALA A 135 7.81 -0.77 7.19
CA ALA A 135 9.15 -1.25 6.85
C ALA A 135 10.25 -0.61 7.70
N GLN A 136 10.07 0.62 8.19
CA GLN A 136 11.03 1.26 9.10
C GLN A 136 11.04 0.64 10.50
N LEU A 137 9.92 0.05 10.94
CA LEU A 137 9.77 -0.58 12.26
C LEU A 137 9.97 -2.10 12.24
N ASN A 138 9.79 -2.74 11.08
CA ASN A 138 9.94 -4.17 10.97
C ASN A 138 11.43 -4.58 10.85
N PRO A 139 11.94 -5.49 11.70
CA PRO A 139 13.35 -5.90 11.68
C PRO A 139 13.84 -6.44 10.33
N ASN A 140 12.94 -7.03 9.52
CA ASN A 140 13.30 -7.56 8.21
C ASN A 140 12.94 -6.63 7.04
N LYS A 141 12.56 -5.37 7.32
CA LYS A 141 12.17 -4.38 6.31
C LYS A 141 11.13 -4.89 5.29
N LEU A 142 10.29 -5.83 5.71
CA LEU A 142 9.28 -6.52 4.89
C LEU A 142 9.83 -7.41 3.76
N TRP A 143 11.12 -7.77 3.77
CA TRP A 143 11.73 -8.61 2.71
C TRP A 143 11.12 -9.99 2.56
N ASN A 144 10.60 -10.58 3.66
CA ASN A 144 9.89 -11.85 3.62
C ASN A 144 8.44 -11.70 4.08
N MET A 145 7.53 -11.55 3.13
CA MET A 145 6.09 -11.37 3.40
C MET A 145 5.32 -12.69 3.55
N LYS A 146 5.97 -13.84 3.38
CA LYS A 146 5.28 -15.14 3.32
C LYS A 146 4.46 -15.37 4.60
N GLY A 147 3.16 -15.61 4.43
CA GLY A 147 2.22 -15.82 5.55
C GLY A 147 1.77 -14.56 6.29
N ARG A 148 2.29 -13.37 5.92
CA ARG A 148 1.98 -12.08 6.55
C ARG A 148 1.39 -11.05 5.60
N THR A 149 1.26 -11.35 4.31
CA THR A 149 0.76 -10.39 3.33
C THR A 149 -0.64 -9.86 3.65
N TRP A 150 -1.51 -10.69 4.25
CA TRP A 150 -2.81 -10.23 4.76
C TRP A 150 -2.67 -9.10 5.80
N PHE A 151 -1.63 -9.14 6.63
CA PHE A 151 -1.38 -8.12 7.63
C PHE A 151 -0.80 -6.87 6.97
N ILE A 152 0.24 -7.03 6.15
CA ILE A 152 0.95 -5.92 5.52
C ILE A 152 0.00 -5.11 4.63
N GLU A 153 -0.68 -5.77 3.69
CA GLU A 153 -1.58 -5.13 2.74
C GLU A 153 -2.91 -4.73 3.39
N GLY A 154 -3.41 -5.55 4.31
CA GLY A 154 -4.61 -5.22 5.07
C GLY A 154 -4.42 -3.97 5.94
N LEU A 155 -3.23 -3.80 6.53
CA LEU A 155 -2.92 -2.64 7.34
C LEU A 155 -2.91 -1.37 6.50
N ALA A 156 -2.26 -1.43 5.33
CA ALA A 156 -2.26 -0.33 4.38
C ALA A 156 -3.68 0.04 3.93
N VAL A 157 -4.54 -0.94 3.61
CA VAL A 157 -5.96 -0.70 3.27
C VAL A 157 -6.74 -0.05 4.41
N HIS A 158 -6.61 -0.56 5.64
CA HIS A 158 -7.34 -0.06 6.79
C HIS A 158 -6.89 1.35 7.18
N ALA A 159 -5.58 1.57 7.32
CA ALA A 159 -5.01 2.85 7.72
C ALA A 159 -5.23 3.95 6.67
N SER A 160 -5.23 3.59 5.38
CA SER A 160 -5.56 4.51 4.28
C SER A 160 -7.07 4.67 4.02
N LYS A 161 -7.94 4.04 4.83
CA LYS A 161 -9.41 4.12 4.74
C LYS A 161 -9.98 3.68 3.38
N GLN A 162 -9.37 2.68 2.74
CA GLN A 162 -9.78 2.18 1.42
C GLN A 162 -10.98 1.21 1.44
N LEU A 163 -11.56 0.91 2.61
CA LEU A 163 -12.76 0.07 2.72
C LEU A 163 -14.04 0.90 2.50
N THR A 164 -14.62 0.76 1.31
CA THR A 164 -15.88 1.42 0.92
C THR A 164 -17.11 0.60 1.29
N ALA A 165 -18.30 1.21 1.24
CA ALA A 165 -19.59 0.53 1.40
C ALA A 165 -19.72 -0.70 0.47
N ARG A 166 -19.30 -0.57 -0.79
CA ARG A 166 -19.31 -1.66 -1.78
C ARG A 166 -18.44 -2.84 -1.33
N ASN A 167 -17.29 -2.57 -0.71
CA ASN A 167 -16.43 -3.62 -0.18
C ASN A 167 -17.17 -4.40 0.90
N TRP A 168 -17.85 -3.72 1.83
CA TRP A 168 -18.60 -4.36 2.91
C TRP A 168 -19.74 -5.26 2.44
N THR A 169 -20.51 -4.83 1.42
CA THR A 169 -21.55 -5.69 0.83
C THR A 169 -20.94 -6.98 0.27
N SER A 170 -19.83 -6.88 -0.47
CA SER A 170 -19.15 -8.06 -1.00
C SER A 170 -18.59 -8.96 0.11
N LEU A 171 -18.07 -8.38 1.19
CA LEU A 171 -17.50 -9.13 2.32
C LEU A 171 -18.56 -9.93 3.07
N LYS A 172 -19.76 -9.37 3.27
CA LYS A 172 -20.89 -10.11 3.86
C LYS A 172 -21.27 -11.34 3.03
N ASN A 173 -21.33 -11.19 1.70
CA ASN A 173 -21.61 -12.30 0.80
C ASN A 173 -20.54 -13.40 0.89
N ILE A 174 -19.26 -13.01 0.95
CA ILE A 174 -18.15 -13.97 1.11
C ILE A 174 -18.24 -14.67 2.47
N ALA A 175 -18.44 -13.91 3.55
CA ALA A 175 -18.54 -14.41 4.92
C ALA A 175 -19.69 -15.42 5.11
N ASN A 176 -20.76 -15.29 4.33
CA ASN A 176 -21.93 -16.20 4.36
C ASN A 176 -21.86 -17.34 3.33
N SER A 177 -20.76 -17.48 2.58
CA SER A 177 -20.62 -18.48 1.52
C SER A 177 -19.54 -19.53 1.84
N ASP A 178 -19.47 -20.57 1.01
CA ASP A 178 -18.37 -21.55 1.05
C ASP A 178 -17.02 -20.97 0.63
N ALA A 179 -17.03 -19.76 0.04
CA ALA A 179 -15.82 -19.02 -0.32
C ALA A 179 -15.20 -18.24 0.86
N ARG A 180 -15.75 -18.38 2.08
CA ARG A 180 -15.16 -17.76 3.27
C ARG A 180 -13.71 -18.24 3.50
N PRO A 181 -12.82 -17.36 3.99
CA PRO A 181 -11.46 -17.76 4.39
C PRO A 181 -11.47 -18.92 5.39
N LYS A 182 -10.62 -19.93 5.17
CA LYS A 182 -10.42 -21.07 6.09
C LYS A 182 -9.10 -20.96 6.85
N GLY A 183 -8.16 -20.18 6.32
CA GLY A 183 -6.94 -19.76 6.99
C GLY A 183 -6.57 -18.30 6.65
N LEU A 184 -5.61 -17.74 7.37
CA LEU A 184 -5.08 -16.39 7.13
C LEU A 184 -4.44 -16.25 5.74
N GLY A 185 -3.92 -17.36 5.19
CA GLY A 185 -3.45 -17.41 3.81
C GLY A 185 -4.57 -17.17 2.78
N ASP A 186 -5.84 -17.34 3.13
CA ASP A 186 -6.95 -17.13 2.20
C ASP A 186 -7.34 -15.66 2.05
N PHE A 187 -7.04 -14.83 3.05
CA PHE A 187 -7.30 -13.39 3.03
C PHE A 187 -6.49 -12.65 1.96
N TRP A 188 -5.37 -13.25 1.52
CA TRP A 188 -4.53 -12.68 0.49
C TRP A 188 -4.26 -13.66 -0.64
N GLY A 189 -4.38 -13.17 -1.87
CA GLY A 189 -3.80 -13.76 -3.06
C GLY A 189 -3.69 -12.69 -4.13
N ALA A 190 -2.51 -12.53 -4.74
CA ALA A 190 -2.23 -11.44 -5.67
C ALA A 190 -3.22 -11.36 -6.85
N THR A 191 -3.87 -12.48 -7.20
CA THR A 191 -4.86 -12.58 -8.28
C THR A 191 -6.31 -12.63 -7.79
N LYS A 192 -6.56 -12.68 -6.47
CA LYS A 192 -7.91 -12.72 -5.91
C LYS A 192 -8.48 -11.31 -5.82
N LYS A 193 -9.60 -11.08 -6.52
CA LYS A 193 -10.30 -9.79 -6.61
C LYS A 193 -10.55 -9.09 -5.26
N ASN A 194 -10.75 -9.86 -4.19
CA ASN A 194 -11.17 -9.33 -2.89
C ASN A 194 -10.05 -9.32 -1.83
N SER A 195 -8.79 -9.58 -2.20
CA SER A 195 -7.68 -9.69 -1.23
C SER A 195 -7.51 -8.45 -0.35
N TYR A 196 -7.50 -7.26 -0.96
CA TYR A 196 -7.39 -6.00 -0.23
C TYR A 196 -8.57 -5.79 0.72
N SER A 197 -9.81 -6.03 0.25
CA SER A 197 -11.00 -5.87 1.11
C SER A 197 -11.04 -6.88 2.26
N LEU A 198 -10.71 -8.15 1.98
CA LEU A 198 -10.65 -9.19 3.00
C LEU A 198 -9.60 -8.83 4.05
N SER A 199 -8.36 -8.61 3.61
CA SER A 199 -7.22 -8.28 4.47
C SER A 199 -7.48 -6.99 5.27
N GLY A 200 -7.95 -5.93 4.62
CA GLY A 200 -8.29 -4.67 5.29
C GLY A 200 -9.37 -4.84 6.35
N SER A 201 -10.44 -5.58 6.04
CA SER A 201 -11.53 -5.81 7.00
C SER A 201 -11.09 -6.67 8.20
N LEU A 202 -10.12 -7.57 8.02
CA LEU A 202 -9.51 -8.30 9.12
C LEU A 202 -8.72 -7.37 10.04
N ILE A 203 -7.97 -6.42 9.48
CA ILE A 203 -7.26 -5.42 10.28
C ILE A 203 -8.22 -4.45 10.98
N GLU A 204 -9.29 -4.02 10.31
CA GLU A 204 -10.32 -3.21 10.98
C GLU A 204 -10.96 -3.97 12.14
N TYR A 205 -11.27 -5.26 11.97
CA TYR A 205 -11.76 -6.11 13.06
C TYR A 205 -10.76 -6.16 14.22
N ILE A 206 -9.47 -6.37 13.94
CA ILE A 206 -8.43 -6.43 14.96
C ILE A 206 -8.35 -5.11 15.73
N ASP A 207 -8.27 -3.99 15.00
CA ASP A 207 -8.21 -2.64 15.57
C ASP A 207 -9.42 -2.32 16.45
N LYS A 208 -10.64 -2.69 16.01
CA LYS A 208 -11.87 -2.43 16.76
C LYS A 208 -12.10 -3.37 17.95
N THR A 209 -11.48 -4.54 17.96
CA THR A 209 -11.74 -5.58 18.98
C THR A 209 -10.62 -5.68 20.00
N PHE A 210 -9.37 -5.61 19.55
CA PHE A 210 -8.18 -5.74 20.40
C PHE A 210 -7.45 -4.40 20.60
N GLY A 211 -7.78 -3.38 19.81
CA GLY A 211 -7.26 -2.03 19.96
C GLY A 211 -6.06 -1.72 19.05
N ARG A 212 -5.83 -0.42 18.82
CA ARG A 212 -4.75 0.09 17.98
C ARG A 212 -3.36 -0.32 18.48
N ASP A 213 -3.18 -0.40 19.80
CA ASP A 213 -1.90 -0.77 20.40
C ASP A 213 -1.45 -2.18 19.99
N VAL A 214 -2.39 -3.10 19.77
CA VAL A 214 -2.08 -4.45 19.23
C VAL A 214 -1.55 -4.33 17.80
N ILE A 215 -2.16 -3.50 16.95
CA ILE A 215 -1.66 -3.24 15.59
C ILE A 215 -0.24 -2.67 15.63
N VAL A 216 0.04 -1.72 16.53
CA VAL A 216 1.37 -1.13 16.68
C VAL A 216 2.40 -2.19 17.11
N GLN A 217 2.06 -3.07 18.05
CA GLN A 217 2.92 -4.18 18.46
C GLN A 217 3.19 -5.17 17.31
N MET A 218 2.20 -5.38 16.43
CA MET A 218 2.32 -6.30 15.29
C MET A 218 3.33 -5.81 14.23
N LEU A 219 3.65 -4.51 14.16
CA LEU A 219 4.56 -3.94 13.15
C LEU A 219 5.97 -4.53 13.19
N SER A 220 6.45 -4.92 14.37
CA SER A 220 7.79 -5.49 14.54
C SER A 220 7.84 -7.00 14.33
N LYS A 221 6.69 -7.66 14.09
CA LYS A 221 6.59 -9.12 14.00
C LYS A 221 6.95 -9.58 12.59
N THR A 222 7.66 -10.69 12.49
CA THR A 222 8.28 -11.24 11.28
C THR A 222 7.70 -12.59 10.84
N THR A 223 6.91 -13.24 11.69
CA THR A 223 6.21 -14.50 11.37
C THR A 223 4.70 -14.39 11.58
N LYS A 224 3.94 -15.37 11.06
CA LYS A 224 2.48 -15.44 11.28
C LYS A 224 2.19 -15.74 12.75
N GLU A 225 2.98 -16.61 13.34
CA GLU A 225 2.88 -17.06 14.72
C GLU A 225 3.08 -15.87 15.67
N GLU A 226 4.11 -15.05 15.43
CA GLU A 226 4.35 -13.81 16.20
C GLU A 226 3.21 -12.79 16.09
N LEU A 227 2.53 -12.72 14.94
CA LEU A 227 1.35 -11.86 14.77
C LEU A 227 0.17 -12.39 15.59
N LEU A 228 -0.09 -13.70 15.57
CA LEU A 228 -1.15 -14.32 16.35
C LEU A 228 -0.89 -14.21 17.86
N ASP A 229 0.36 -14.40 18.28
CA ASP A 229 0.79 -14.23 19.67
C ASP A 229 0.57 -12.80 20.16
N ALA A 230 0.83 -11.80 19.32
CA ALA A 230 0.58 -10.39 19.65
C ALA A 230 -0.91 -10.07 19.85
N ILE A 231 -1.79 -10.75 19.11
CA ILE A 231 -3.25 -10.60 19.26
C ILE A 231 -3.76 -11.41 20.46
N GLY A 232 -3.08 -12.51 20.81
CA GLY A 232 -3.46 -13.40 21.91
C GLY A 232 -4.60 -14.37 21.56
N VAL A 233 -4.75 -14.74 20.28
CA VAL A 233 -5.81 -15.65 19.82
C VAL A 233 -5.29 -16.70 18.84
N SER A 234 -6.00 -17.82 18.74
CA SER A 234 -5.74 -18.80 17.67
C SER A 234 -6.18 -18.26 16.30
N GLU A 235 -5.58 -18.79 15.23
CA GLU A 235 -5.99 -18.49 13.85
C GLU A 235 -7.48 -18.75 13.62
N ALA A 236 -8.00 -19.89 14.10
CA ALA A 236 -9.41 -20.23 13.96
C ALA A 236 -10.34 -19.24 14.68
N SER A 237 -9.97 -18.85 15.92
CA SER A 237 -10.73 -17.87 16.71
C SER A 237 -10.72 -16.49 16.05
N LEU A 238 -9.59 -16.07 15.47
CA LEU A 238 -9.46 -14.79 14.77
C LEU A 238 -10.41 -14.74 13.55
N ILE A 239 -10.42 -15.79 12.74
CA ILE A 239 -11.26 -15.88 11.54
C ILE A 239 -12.75 -15.91 11.90
N GLN A 240 -13.13 -16.70 12.91
CA GLN A 240 -14.52 -16.76 13.38
C GLN A 240 -15.00 -15.42 13.95
N GLY A 241 -14.13 -14.74 14.70
CA GLY A 241 -14.38 -13.41 15.24
C GLY A 241 -14.59 -12.37 14.12
N TRP A 242 -13.70 -12.37 13.12
CA TRP A 242 -13.83 -11.53 11.93
C TRP A 242 -15.15 -11.80 11.18
N GLN A 243 -15.51 -13.06 10.98
CA GLN A 243 -16.76 -13.43 10.29
C GLN A 243 -17.96 -12.85 11.04
N SER A 244 -17.99 -13.01 12.37
CA SER A 244 -19.04 -12.46 13.21
C SER A 244 -19.10 -10.92 13.16
N TYR A 245 -17.94 -10.28 13.10
CA TYR A 245 -17.81 -8.83 12.97
C TYR A 245 -18.39 -8.32 11.64
N VAL A 246 -18.02 -8.94 10.51
CA VAL A 246 -18.55 -8.59 9.18
C VAL A 246 -20.07 -8.74 9.14
N MET A 247 -20.61 -9.83 9.70
CA MET A 247 -22.05 -10.10 9.68
C MET A 247 -22.87 -9.15 10.55
N ARG A 248 -22.30 -8.63 11.64
CA ARG A 248 -22.98 -7.66 12.53
C ARG A 248 -22.86 -6.21 12.08
N ARG A 249 -21.94 -5.90 11.16
CA ARG A 249 -21.78 -4.52 10.67
C ARG A 249 -23.06 -4.09 9.97
N PRO A 250 -23.67 -2.94 10.31
CA PRO A 250 -24.80 -2.42 9.54
C PRO A 250 -24.37 -2.14 8.10
N ASP A 251 -25.29 -2.29 7.15
CA ASP A 251 -25.04 -1.80 5.79
C ASP A 251 -24.83 -0.29 5.85
N ALA A 252 -23.79 0.21 5.17
CA ALA A 252 -23.60 1.64 5.00
C ALA A 252 -24.77 2.15 4.16
N GLN A 253 -25.47 3.17 4.66
CA GLN A 253 -26.49 3.91 3.91
C GLN A 253 -25.85 4.73 2.79
#